data_AF-A0A955RT89-F1
#
_entry.id   AF-A0A955RT89-F1
#
_cell.length_a   1.000
_cell.length_b   1.000
_cell.length_c   1.000
_cell.angle_alpha   90.00
_cell.angle_beta   90.00
_cell.angle_gamma   90.00
#
_symmetry.space_group_name_H-M   'P 1'
#
loop_
_entity.id
_entity.type
_entity.pdbx_description
1 polymer ?
#
loop_
_entity_poly.entity_id
_entity_poly.type
_entity_poly.pdbx_seq_one_letter_code
_entity_poly.pdbx_strand_id
1 'polypeptide(L)'
;MKSGMGIMVRKCFPKNREQRLQNKEQGIVDLPKIMNQDQLEKCKSQIRASFKSGPPNGWLLGWEGNRFEEDIAAVAKPYKTLNMTNFDYGFCNTYRVLDETRNEYHRWELTIQISCIVDYFSTFWTKYSPGSSRVHDKHPDAETEKIQAAVKDWLRDKGLSEFPDEWYDLKMTDITLELSDPDKVTIAKCVFEDYCG
;
A
#
# COMPACT_ATOMS: atom_id res chain seq x y z
N MET A 1 20.99 56.13 16.92
CA MET A 1 20.14 55.64 15.81
C MET A 1 20.32 54.13 15.75
N LYS A 2 19.36 53.30 16.22
CA LYS A 2 18.42 52.47 15.42
C LYS A 2 19.11 51.82 14.21
N SER A 3 19.08 50.52 13.89
CA SER A 3 18.40 49.28 14.29
C SER A 3 19.33 48.12 13.82
N GLY A 4 19.39 46.91 14.38
CA GLY A 4 18.31 45.93 14.55
C GLY A 4 18.15 45.08 13.29
N MET A 5 18.69 43.85 13.27
CA MET A 5 18.07 42.69 12.61
C MET A 5 18.81 41.39 12.99
N GLY A 6 18.23 40.67 13.96
CA GLY A 6 18.63 39.32 14.32
C GLY A 6 18.16 38.34 13.25
N ILE A 7 19.03 37.39 12.92
CA ILE A 7 18.71 36.24 12.09
C ILE A 7 17.81 35.32 12.91
N MET A 8 16.52 35.30 12.56
CA MET A 8 15.52 34.44 13.20
C MET A 8 15.57 33.07 12.51
N VAL A 9 16.19 32.09 13.18
CA VAL A 9 16.13 30.68 12.79
C VAL A 9 14.68 30.19 12.95
N ARG A 10 13.94 30.08 11.85
CA ARG A 10 12.63 29.39 11.86
C ARG A 10 12.87 27.89 11.92
N LYS A 11 12.87 27.36 13.15
CA LYS A 11 12.64 25.92 13.40
C LYS A 11 11.24 25.57 12.91
N CYS A 12 11.14 24.78 11.83
CA CYS A 12 9.91 24.05 11.52
C CYS A 12 9.72 22.99 12.61
N PHE A 13 8.84 23.27 13.58
CA PHE A 13 8.40 22.28 14.54
C PHE A 13 7.40 21.31 13.89
N PRO A 14 7.45 20.00 14.24
CA PRO A 14 6.41 19.05 13.87
C PRO A 14 5.10 19.44 14.56
N LYS A 15 3.96 19.32 13.86
CA LYS A 15 2.63 19.58 14.43
C LYS A 15 2.41 18.68 15.65
N ASN A 16 2.53 19.28 16.83
CA ASN A 16 2.58 18.61 18.13
C ASN A 16 1.19 18.11 18.57
N ARG A 17 1.22 16.97 19.25
CA ARG A 17 0.19 16.27 20.03
C ARG A 17 -0.83 17.16 20.77
N GLU A 18 -0.46 18.39 21.14
CA GLU A 18 -1.32 19.37 21.82
C GLU A 18 -2.49 19.87 20.95
N GLN A 19 -2.27 20.03 19.65
CA GLN A 19 -3.34 20.43 18.72
C GLN A 19 -4.40 19.32 18.56
N ARG A 20 -4.00 18.05 18.74
CA ARG A 20 -4.91 16.89 18.75
C ARG A 20 -5.74 16.82 20.02
N LEU A 21 -5.23 17.34 21.15
CA LEU A 21 -5.96 17.38 22.42
C LEU A 21 -6.98 18.53 22.43
N GLN A 22 -6.63 19.69 21.88
CA GLN A 22 -7.56 20.82 21.75
C GLN A 22 -8.76 20.51 20.84
N ASN A 23 -8.55 19.82 19.71
CA ASN A 23 -9.64 19.41 18.82
C ASN A 23 -10.63 18.45 19.50
N LYS A 24 -10.17 17.67 20.49
CA LYS A 24 -11.00 16.72 21.25
C LYS A 24 -11.86 17.42 22.31
N GLU A 25 -11.39 18.53 22.86
CA GLU A 25 -12.13 19.36 23.83
C GLU A 25 -13.16 20.29 23.15
N GLN A 26 -12.95 20.65 21.89
CA GLN A 26 -13.82 21.59 21.15
C GLN A 26 -15.05 20.95 20.49
N GLY A 27 -15.30 19.65 20.68
CA GLY A 27 -16.50 18.99 20.15
C GLY A 27 -16.64 19.07 18.63
N ILE A 28 -15.53 19.23 17.90
CA ILE A 28 -15.53 19.15 16.44
C ILE A 28 -15.84 17.70 16.08
N VAL A 29 -17.04 17.46 15.59
CA VAL A 29 -17.46 16.14 15.11
C VAL A 29 -16.62 15.82 13.87
N ASP A 30 -15.63 14.95 14.05
CA ASP A 30 -14.84 14.34 12.97
C ASP A 30 -15.76 13.52 12.05
N LEU A 31 -16.30 14.18 11.02
CA LEU A 31 -17.02 13.56 9.92
C LEU A 31 -16.09 13.02 8.79
N PRO A 32 -15.11 12.14 9.13
CA PRO A 32 -14.71 11.07 8.20
C PRO A 32 -14.66 9.66 8.83
N LYS A 33 -15.08 9.45 10.09
CA LYS A 33 -15.00 8.13 10.73
C LYS A 33 -16.06 7.11 10.27
N ILE A 34 -17.24 7.57 9.88
CA ILE A 34 -18.38 6.68 9.59
C ILE A 34 -18.22 6.00 8.21
N MET A 35 -17.74 6.74 7.20
CA MET A 35 -17.49 6.17 5.86
C MET A 35 -16.45 5.04 5.87
N ASN A 36 -15.44 5.14 6.75
CA ASN A 36 -14.36 4.15 6.85
C ASN A 36 -14.86 2.81 7.44
N GLN A 37 -15.81 2.86 8.40
CA GLN A 37 -16.29 1.64 9.06
C GLN A 37 -17.14 0.75 8.14
N ASP A 38 -18.03 1.34 7.33
CA ASP A 38 -18.88 0.56 6.41
C ASP A 38 -18.05 -0.10 5.30
N GLN A 39 -17.03 0.61 4.79
CA GLN A 39 -16.09 0.08 3.81
C GLN A 39 -15.25 -1.05 4.41
N LEU A 40 -14.79 -0.91 5.65
CA LEU A 40 -14.05 -1.94 6.37
C LEU A 40 -14.87 -3.21 6.54
N GLU A 41 -16.11 -3.10 6.99
CA GLU A 41 -16.98 -4.27 7.17
C GLU A 41 -17.35 -4.92 5.83
N LYS A 42 -17.56 -4.13 4.76
CA LYS A 42 -17.73 -4.66 3.41
C LYS A 42 -16.50 -5.46 2.96
N CYS A 43 -15.29 -4.90 3.15
CA CYS A 43 -14.03 -5.57 2.83
C CYS A 43 -13.92 -6.91 3.58
N LYS A 44 -14.10 -6.92 4.90
CA LYS A 44 -14.10 -8.15 5.71
C LYS A 44 -15.13 -9.17 5.25
N SER A 45 -16.33 -8.71 4.89
CA SER A 45 -17.39 -9.59 4.36
C SER A 45 -16.98 -10.25 3.05
N GLN A 46 -16.36 -9.51 2.13
CA GLN A 46 -15.87 -10.06 0.86
C GLN A 46 -14.75 -11.07 1.08
N ILE A 47 -13.80 -10.75 1.97
CA ILE A 47 -12.74 -11.68 2.35
C ILE A 47 -13.36 -12.98 2.90
N ARG A 48 -14.25 -12.91 3.90
CA ARG A 48 -14.89 -14.12 4.47
C ARG A 48 -15.62 -14.95 3.43
N ALA A 49 -16.29 -14.30 2.47
CA ALA A 49 -16.97 -15.00 1.39
C ALA A 49 -15.97 -15.78 0.51
N SER A 50 -14.85 -15.15 0.14
CA SER A 50 -13.80 -15.77 -0.67
C SER A 50 -13.06 -16.90 0.07
N PHE A 51 -12.93 -16.79 1.39
CA PHE A 51 -12.21 -17.76 2.24
C PHE A 51 -13.13 -18.82 2.88
N LYS A 52 -14.41 -18.88 2.51
CA LYS A 52 -15.41 -19.77 3.12
C LYS A 52 -15.02 -21.26 3.07
N SER A 53 -14.27 -21.65 2.05
CA SER A 53 -13.81 -23.03 1.83
C SER A 53 -12.32 -23.23 2.16
N GLY A 54 -11.70 -22.27 2.85
CA GLY A 54 -10.26 -22.18 3.06
C GLY A 54 -9.61 -21.11 2.19
N PRO A 55 -8.28 -20.93 2.29
CA PRO A 55 -7.54 -19.97 1.46
C PRO A 55 -7.77 -20.21 -0.03
N PRO A 56 -8.16 -19.18 -0.81
CA PRO A 56 -8.34 -19.30 -2.24
C PRO A 56 -6.98 -19.51 -2.92
N ASN A 57 -6.92 -20.48 -3.84
CA ASN A 57 -5.76 -20.64 -4.71
C ASN A 57 -6.04 -19.97 -6.07
N GLY A 58 -5.27 -18.93 -6.40
CA GLY A 58 -5.51 -18.13 -7.60
C GLY A 58 -5.42 -18.91 -8.91
N TRP A 59 -4.56 -19.94 -8.97
CA TRP A 59 -4.46 -20.82 -10.15
C TRP A 59 -5.74 -21.64 -10.34
N LEU A 60 -6.27 -22.24 -9.27
CA LEU A 60 -7.49 -23.03 -9.32
C LEU A 60 -8.74 -22.18 -9.58
N LEU A 61 -8.71 -20.91 -9.17
CA LEU A 61 -9.80 -19.96 -9.41
C LEU A 61 -9.74 -19.29 -10.78
N GLY A 62 -8.72 -19.58 -11.59
CA GLY A 62 -8.56 -19.02 -12.92
C GLY A 62 -8.34 -17.50 -12.92
N TRP A 63 -7.69 -16.96 -11.89
CA TRP A 63 -7.33 -15.55 -11.87
C TRP A 63 -6.34 -15.23 -12.99
N GLU A 64 -6.57 -14.10 -13.64
CA GLU A 64 -5.75 -13.64 -14.75
C GLU A 64 -4.42 -13.07 -14.22
N GLY A 65 -3.33 -13.85 -14.37
CA GLY A 65 -2.01 -13.50 -13.84
C GLY A 65 -1.37 -12.24 -14.46
N ASN A 66 -1.83 -11.84 -15.65
CA ASN A 66 -1.37 -10.67 -16.39
C ASN A 66 -2.40 -9.51 -16.40
N ARG A 67 -3.42 -9.56 -15.53
CA ARG A 67 -4.46 -8.52 -15.41
C ARG A 67 -3.84 -7.14 -15.26
N PHE A 68 -4.04 -6.25 -16.23
CA PHE A 68 -3.51 -4.87 -16.27
C PHE A 68 -2.01 -4.73 -16.53
N GLU A 69 -1.29 -5.78 -16.91
CA GLU A 69 0.16 -5.73 -17.14
C GLU A 69 0.55 -4.66 -18.17
N GLU A 70 -0.10 -4.68 -19.34
CA GLU A 70 0.21 -3.75 -20.44
C GLU A 70 -0.12 -2.29 -20.08
N ASP A 71 -1.24 -2.06 -19.40
CA ASP A 71 -1.66 -0.73 -18.98
C ASP A 71 -0.71 -0.13 -17.94
N ILE A 72 -0.32 -0.92 -16.93
CA ILE A 72 0.63 -0.48 -15.91
C ILE A 72 1.98 -0.19 -16.56
N ALA A 73 2.44 -1.03 -17.48
CA ALA A 73 3.66 -0.78 -18.24
C ALA A 73 3.57 0.50 -19.10
N ALA A 74 2.40 0.81 -19.66
CA ALA A 74 2.18 2.03 -20.43
C ALA A 74 2.20 3.29 -19.54
N VAL A 75 1.52 3.26 -18.40
CA VAL A 75 1.50 4.36 -17.41
C VAL A 75 2.87 4.58 -16.79
N ALA A 76 3.62 3.50 -16.56
CA ALA A 76 4.92 3.53 -15.93
C ALA A 76 6.06 4.03 -16.85
N LYS A 77 5.81 4.30 -18.14
CA LYS A 77 6.87 4.77 -19.05
C LYS A 77 7.52 6.07 -18.54
N PRO A 78 8.85 6.22 -18.69
CA PRO A 78 9.78 5.35 -19.42
C PRO A 78 10.36 4.19 -18.60
N TYR A 79 9.91 4.00 -17.36
CA TYR A 79 10.44 2.98 -16.46
C TYR A 79 10.04 1.58 -16.90
N LYS A 80 10.89 0.61 -16.56
CA LYS A 80 10.62 -0.80 -16.84
C LYS A 80 9.66 -1.36 -15.80
N THR A 81 8.62 -2.05 -16.27
CA THR A 81 7.68 -2.78 -15.41
C THR A 81 7.95 -4.28 -15.52
N LEU A 82 7.94 -4.97 -14.39
CA LEU A 82 7.98 -6.44 -14.30
C LEU A 82 6.68 -6.95 -13.70
N ASN A 83 6.10 -7.99 -14.29
CA ASN A 83 5.05 -8.79 -13.67
C ASN A 83 5.70 -9.82 -12.73
N MET A 84 5.38 -9.70 -11.44
CA MET A 84 5.87 -10.57 -10.37
C MET A 84 4.73 -11.41 -9.77
N THR A 85 3.59 -11.49 -10.44
CA THR A 85 2.40 -12.20 -9.96
C THR A 85 2.71 -13.69 -9.79
N ASN A 86 2.48 -14.19 -8.57
CA ASN A 86 2.46 -15.60 -8.23
C ASN A 86 1.30 -15.85 -7.26
N PHE A 87 0.50 -16.88 -7.51
CA PHE A 87 -0.66 -17.26 -6.71
C PHE A 87 -0.43 -18.47 -5.79
N ASP A 88 0.81 -18.90 -5.57
CA ASP A 88 1.11 -19.98 -4.61
C ASP A 88 0.69 -19.56 -3.19
N TYR A 89 0.96 -18.30 -2.81
CA TYR A 89 0.56 -17.68 -1.55
C TYR A 89 0.09 -16.23 -1.72
N GLY A 90 -0.05 -15.78 -2.97
CA GLY A 90 -0.52 -14.44 -3.33
C GLY A 90 -2.01 -14.44 -3.66
N PHE A 91 -2.71 -13.43 -3.16
CA PHE A 91 -4.12 -13.13 -3.47
C PHE A 91 -4.26 -11.87 -4.34
N CYS A 92 -3.19 -11.48 -5.04
CA CYS A 92 -3.13 -10.27 -5.84
C CYS A 92 -2.24 -10.42 -7.07
N ASN A 93 -2.48 -9.60 -8.09
CA ASN A 93 -1.48 -9.33 -9.11
C ASN A 93 -0.42 -8.40 -8.53
N THR A 94 0.86 -8.70 -8.74
CA THR A 94 1.99 -7.91 -8.23
C THR A 94 2.87 -7.44 -9.37
N TYR A 95 3.10 -6.13 -9.44
CA TYR A 95 3.98 -5.50 -10.42
C TYR A 95 5.10 -4.73 -9.74
N ARG A 96 6.23 -4.60 -10.42
CA ARG A 96 7.35 -3.75 -9.99
C ARG A 96 7.76 -2.79 -11.08
N VAL A 97 7.82 -1.51 -10.75
CA VAL A 97 8.34 -0.46 -11.63
C VAL A 97 9.76 -0.12 -11.17
N LEU A 98 10.69 -0.17 -12.12
CA LEU A 98 12.12 -0.12 -11.89
C LEU A 98 12.72 1.14 -12.52
N ASP A 99 13.42 1.91 -11.69
CA ASP A 99 14.29 2.97 -12.19
C ASP A 99 15.65 2.40 -12.60
N GLU A 100 15.78 2.00 -13.87
CA GLU A 100 17.03 1.46 -14.44
C GLU A 100 18.09 2.56 -14.68
N THR A 101 17.77 3.84 -14.47
CA THR A 101 18.76 4.93 -14.62
C THR A 101 19.68 5.04 -13.41
N ARG A 102 19.34 4.37 -12.30
CA ARG A 102 20.08 4.40 -11.04
C ARG A 102 20.99 3.19 -10.93
N ASN A 103 22.18 3.42 -10.34
CA ASN A 103 23.18 2.40 -10.07
C ASN A 103 22.57 1.22 -9.28
N GLU A 104 22.91 -0.02 -9.68
CA GLU A 104 22.46 -1.28 -9.10
C GLU A 104 22.60 -1.35 -7.57
N TYR A 105 23.55 -0.63 -6.99
CA TYR A 105 23.77 -0.61 -5.54
C TYR A 105 22.71 0.17 -4.74
N HIS A 106 21.89 1.03 -5.36
CA HIS A 106 20.87 1.84 -4.68
C HIS A 106 19.58 1.86 -5.50
N ARG A 107 18.99 0.68 -5.70
CA ARG A 107 17.79 0.52 -6.51
C ARG A 107 16.55 0.81 -5.68
N TRP A 108 15.67 1.65 -6.23
CA TRP A 108 14.33 1.86 -5.73
C TRP A 108 13.35 1.16 -6.65
N GLU A 109 12.43 0.40 -6.07
CA GLU A 109 11.38 -0.31 -6.80
C GLU A 109 10.02 0.09 -6.24
N LEU A 110 9.13 0.55 -7.11
CA LEU A 110 7.72 0.72 -6.76
C LEU A 110 7.05 -0.63 -6.91
N THR A 111 6.55 -1.16 -5.81
CA THR A 111 5.68 -2.32 -5.83
C THR A 111 4.24 -1.86 -5.95
N ILE A 112 3.47 -2.52 -6.82
CA ILE A 112 2.04 -2.32 -7.03
C ILE A 112 1.37 -3.67 -6.79
N GLN A 113 0.43 -3.74 -5.86
CA GLN A 113 -0.36 -4.94 -5.59
C GLN A 113 -1.83 -4.64 -5.88
N ILE A 114 -2.49 -5.49 -6.66
CA ILE A 114 -3.90 -5.35 -7.03
C ILE A 114 -4.63 -6.60 -6.58
N SER A 115 -5.51 -6.46 -5.58
CA SER A 115 -6.17 -7.61 -4.99
C SER A 115 -7.11 -8.31 -5.98
N CYS A 116 -7.13 -9.64 -5.90
CA CYS A 116 -8.11 -10.50 -6.57
C CYS A 116 -9.32 -10.81 -5.67
N ILE A 117 -9.27 -10.41 -4.39
CA ILE A 117 -10.30 -10.69 -3.37
C ILE A 117 -11.29 -9.53 -3.24
N VAL A 118 -10.76 -8.30 -3.31
CA VAL A 118 -11.52 -7.05 -3.16
C VAL A 118 -11.02 -6.00 -4.15
N ASP A 119 -11.81 -4.96 -4.40
CA ASP A 119 -11.45 -3.86 -5.32
C ASP A 119 -10.48 -2.86 -4.68
N TYR A 120 -9.37 -3.37 -4.12
CA TYR A 120 -8.32 -2.59 -3.50
C TYR A 120 -6.96 -2.82 -4.14
N PHE A 121 -6.13 -1.78 -4.11
CA PHE A 121 -4.73 -1.84 -4.47
C PHE A 121 -3.84 -1.30 -3.35
N SER A 122 -2.58 -1.69 -3.36
CA SER A 122 -1.52 -1.06 -2.57
C SER A 122 -0.36 -0.65 -3.47
N THR A 123 0.33 0.42 -3.07
CA THR A 123 1.62 0.79 -3.69
C THR A 123 2.61 1.20 -2.62
N PHE A 124 3.86 0.74 -2.73
CA PHE A 124 4.92 1.12 -1.81
C PHE A 124 6.29 1.05 -2.48
N TRP A 125 7.21 1.87 -1.98
CA TRP A 125 8.59 1.84 -2.43
C TRP A 125 9.44 0.94 -1.55
N THR A 126 10.30 0.16 -2.20
CA THR A 126 11.32 -0.64 -1.54
C THR A 126 12.68 -0.13 -1.98
N LYS A 127 13.55 0.16 -1.01
CA LYS A 127 14.96 0.46 -1.25
C LYS A 127 15.79 -0.80 -1.07
N TYR A 128 16.54 -1.16 -2.10
CA TYR A 128 17.54 -2.23 -2.02
C TYR A 128 18.90 -1.60 -1.76
N SER A 129 19.56 -2.02 -0.67
CA SER A 129 20.94 -1.65 -0.36
C SER A 129 21.81 -2.92 -0.29
N PRO A 130 23.11 -2.85 -0.62
CA PRO A 130 23.96 -4.03 -0.64
C PRO A 130 24.16 -4.53 0.80
N GLY A 131 23.76 -5.76 1.09
CA GLY A 131 23.95 -6.40 2.40
C GLY A 131 22.86 -6.10 3.45
N SER A 132 21.73 -5.48 3.10
CA SER A 132 20.61 -5.26 4.04
C SER A 132 19.29 -5.86 3.56
N SER A 133 18.42 -6.18 4.53
CA SER A 133 17.01 -6.54 4.33
C SER A 133 16.23 -5.44 3.61
N ARG A 134 15.08 -5.79 3.01
CA ARG A 134 14.13 -4.86 2.40
C ARG A 134 13.70 -3.82 3.46
N VAL A 135 13.88 -2.53 3.19
CA VAL A 135 13.35 -1.46 4.05
C VAL A 135 12.33 -0.67 3.27
N HIS A 136 11.11 -0.60 3.79
CA HIS A 136 10.11 0.39 3.37
C HIS A 136 10.63 1.76 3.79
N ASP A 137 11.07 2.57 2.83
CA ASP A 137 11.71 3.85 3.08
C ASP A 137 10.96 4.97 2.33
N LYS A 138 11.08 6.20 2.83
CA LYS A 138 10.49 7.38 2.19
C LYS A 138 11.25 7.68 0.90
N HIS A 139 10.45 8.00 -0.12
CA HIS A 139 10.80 8.20 -1.51
C HIS A 139 12.16 8.89 -1.79
N PRO A 140 12.89 8.46 -2.84
CA PRO A 140 14.18 9.04 -3.17
C PRO A 140 14.15 10.40 -3.88
N ASP A 141 13.11 10.73 -4.65
CA ASP A 141 13.01 12.01 -5.38
C ASP A 141 11.59 12.32 -5.92
N ALA A 142 11.40 13.56 -6.39
CA ALA A 142 10.14 14.06 -6.94
C ALA A 142 9.76 13.51 -8.32
N GLU A 143 10.67 12.85 -9.03
CA GLU A 143 10.39 12.27 -10.36
C GLU A 143 9.72 10.90 -10.21
N THR A 144 10.23 10.07 -9.31
CA THR A 144 9.61 8.79 -8.96
C THR A 144 8.25 8.97 -8.26
N GLU A 145 8.03 10.06 -7.52
CA GLU A 145 6.71 10.36 -6.95
C GLU A 145 5.63 10.56 -8.03
N LYS A 146 6.00 11.15 -9.17
CA LYS A 146 5.06 11.35 -10.29
C LYS A 146 4.61 10.02 -10.88
N ILE A 147 5.50 9.02 -10.94
CA ILE A 147 5.11 7.71 -11.47
C ILE A 147 4.16 6.99 -10.54
N GLN A 148 4.41 7.04 -9.22
CA GLN A 148 3.49 6.48 -8.25
C GLN A 148 2.13 7.18 -8.32
N ALA A 149 2.09 8.51 -8.41
CA ALA A 149 0.83 9.26 -8.55
C ALA A 149 0.07 8.87 -9.83
N ALA A 150 0.75 8.80 -10.97
CA ALA A 150 0.13 8.40 -12.25
C ALA A 150 -0.46 6.98 -12.20
N VAL A 151 0.26 6.03 -11.58
CA VAL A 151 -0.23 4.67 -11.35
C VAL A 151 -1.47 4.68 -10.44
N LYS A 152 -1.43 5.41 -9.33
CA LYS A 152 -2.56 5.50 -8.39
C LYS A 152 -3.80 6.08 -9.05
N ASP A 153 -3.65 7.15 -9.82
CA ASP A 153 -4.78 7.79 -10.51
C ASP A 153 -5.38 6.85 -11.56
N TRP A 154 -4.54 6.17 -12.34
CA TRP A 154 -5.01 5.16 -13.30
C TRP A 154 -5.75 4.00 -12.62
N LEU A 155 -5.26 3.49 -11.48
CA LEU A 155 -5.93 2.43 -10.72
C LEU A 155 -7.29 2.88 -10.19
N ARG A 156 -7.41 4.14 -9.74
CA ARG A 156 -8.68 4.73 -9.30
C ARG A 156 -9.66 4.87 -10.45
N ASP A 157 -9.20 5.22 -11.65
CA ASP A 157 -10.02 5.28 -12.86
C ASP A 157 -10.57 3.90 -13.27
N LYS A 158 -9.90 2.81 -12.86
CA LYS A 158 -10.40 1.42 -13.00
C LYS A 158 -11.38 1.01 -11.90
N GLY A 159 -11.75 1.91 -11.00
CA GLY A 159 -12.70 1.67 -9.91
C GLY A 159 -12.08 1.03 -8.67
N LEU A 160 -10.75 0.95 -8.58
CA LEU A 160 -10.07 0.39 -7.41
C LEU A 160 -9.83 1.49 -6.35
N SER A 161 -9.90 1.10 -5.08
CA SER A 161 -9.56 1.98 -3.96
C SER A 161 -8.16 1.68 -3.42
N GLU A 162 -7.46 2.69 -2.91
CA GLU A 162 -6.19 2.47 -2.22
C GLU A 162 -6.47 1.83 -0.85
N PHE A 163 -5.72 0.80 -0.50
CA PHE A 163 -5.88 0.09 0.76
C PHE A 163 -5.43 0.97 1.94
N PRO A 164 -6.30 1.27 2.92
CA PRO A 164 -5.95 2.19 4.01
C PRO A 164 -4.84 1.66 4.92
N ASP A 165 -3.88 2.52 5.25
CA ASP A 165 -2.75 2.19 6.14
C ASP A 165 -3.23 1.63 7.49
N GLU A 166 -4.30 2.19 8.04
CA GLU A 166 -4.88 1.76 9.32
C GLU A 166 -5.49 0.35 9.29
N TRP A 167 -5.69 -0.25 8.11
CA TRP A 167 -6.26 -1.59 7.96
C TRP A 167 -5.21 -2.70 7.91
N TYR A 168 -3.94 -2.38 7.66
CA TYR A 168 -2.89 -3.38 7.43
C TYR A 168 -2.74 -4.39 8.56
N ASP A 169 -2.74 -3.89 9.79
CA ASP A 169 -2.48 -4.68 10.99
C ASP A 169 -3.76 -5.12 11.71
N LEU A 170 -4.94 -4.80 11.16
CA LEU A 170 -6.20 -5.23 11.75
C LEU A 170 -6.32 -6.75 11.62
N LYS A 171 -6.53 -7.42 12.76
CA LYS A 171 -6.58 -8.88 12.82
C LYS A 171 -7.87 -9.43 12.23
N MET A 172 -7.76 -10.58 11.56
CA MET A 172 -8.87 -11.41 11.10
C MET A 172 -8.83 -12.74 11.85
N THR A 173 -9.47 -12.80 13.01
CA THR A 173 -9.39 -13.94 13.93
C THR A 173 -10.17 -15.18 13.48
N ASP A 174 -11.06 -15.01 12.51
CA ASP A 174 -11.95 -16.04 11.97
C ASP A 174 -11.47 -16.64 10.64
N ILE A 175 -10.27 -16.25 10.19
CA ILE A 175 -9.64 -16.78 8.97
C ILE A 175 -8.34 -17.48 9.34
N THR A 176 -8.09 -18.61 8.70
CA THR A 176 -6.82 -19.33 8.77
C THR A 176 -6.13 -19.22 7.43
N LEU A 177 -4.85 -18.87 7.46
CA LEU A 177 -3.96 -18.89 6.29
C LEU A 177 -2.92 -20.01 6.46
N GLU A 178 -2.25 -20.40 5.38
CA GLU A 178 -1.34 -21.55 5.36
C GLU A 178 0.01 -21.25 6.03
N LEU A 179 0.58 -20.07 5.78
CA LEU A 179 1.92 -19.67 6.24
C LEU A 179 1.90 -18.73 7.44
N SER A 180 0.73 -18.29 7.88
CA SER A 180 0.57 -17.39 9.02
C SER A 180 0.07 -18.11 10.26
N ASP A 181 0.67 -17.80 11.41
CA ASP A 181 0.11 -18.19 12.70
C ASP A 181 -1.32 -17.61 12.85
N PRO A 182 -2.27 -18.33 13.46
CA PRO A 182 -3.67 -17.88 13.58
C PRO A 182 -3.84 -16.50 14.23
N ASP A 183 -2.95 -16.10 15.14
CA ASP A 183 -2.99 -14.82 15.83
C ASP A 183 -2.29 -13.67 15.07
N LYS A 184 -1.65 -13.99 13.93
CA LYS A 184 -0.94 -13.06 13.04
C LYS A 184 -1.63 -12.89 11.68
N VAL A 185 -2.84 -13.41 11.51
CA VAL A 185 -3.65 -13.18 10.32
C VAL A 185 -4.24 -11.76 10.39
N THR A 186 -3.96 -10.96 9.36
CA THR A 186 -4.44 -9.58 9.23
C THR A 186 -5.26 -9.39 7.95
N ILE A 187 -6.01 -8.30 7.86
CA ILE A 187 -6.76 -7.95 6.65
C ILE A 187 -5.83 -7.86 5.44
N ALA A 188 -4.69 -7.17 5.56
CA ALA A 188 -3.75 -7.05 4.43
C ALA A 188 -3.26 -8.42 3.93
N LYS A 189 -2.96 -9.36 4.84
CA LYS A 189 -2.57 -10.71 4.44
C LYS A 189 -3.68 -11.44 3.68
N CYS A 190 -4.93 -11.31 4.13
CA CYS A 190 -6.07 -11.89 3.43
C CYS A 190 -6.38 -11.23 2.08
N VAL A 191 -5.97 -9.97 1.88
CA VAL A 191 -6.24 -9.19 0.66
C VAL A 191 -5.14 -9.35 -0.38
N PHE A 192 -3.88 -9.45 0.04
CA PHE A 192 -2.72 -9.40 -0.86
C PHE A 192 -1.90 -10.68 -0.88
N GLU A 193 -1.44 -11.18 0.27
CA GLU A 193 -0.58 -12.37 0.32
C GLU A 193 -0.47 -12.96 1.73
N ASP A 194 -0.39 -14.28 1.79
CA ASP A 194 -0.08 -15.04 2.99
C ASP A 194 1.43 -15.22 3.13
N TYR A 195 2.19 -14.14 3.13
CA TYR A 195 3.62 -14.19 3.44
C TYR A 195 3.90 -13.50 4.78
N CYS A 196 4.76 -14.09 5.60
CA CYS A 196 5.38 -13.36 6.70
C CYS A 196 6.59 -12.62 6.12
N GLY A 197 6.41 -11.32 5.84
CA GLY A 197 7.52 -10.42 5.48
C GLY A 197 8.62 -10.38 6.54
#